data_AF-A0A2V9P669-F1
#
_entry.id   AF-A0A2V9P669-F1
#
_cell.length_a   1.000
_cell.length_b   1.000
_cell.length_c   1.000
_cell.angle_alpha   90.00
_cell.angle_beta   90.00
_cell.angle_gamma   90.00
#
_symmetry.space_group_name_H-M   'P 1'
#
loop_
_entity.id
_entity.type
_entity.pdbx_description
1 polymer ?
#
loop_
_entity_poly.entity_id
_entity_poly.type
_entity_poly.pdbx_seq_one_letter_code
_entity_poly.pdbx_strand_id
1 'polypeptide(L)'
;MTDVLTPIWQHVLQLSYVGVDDNFFDLGGDSSLALELFNEIAQACGQELPPVMIYHAPTIASLAALLEGPTELRFPPLVLLKPGAEKTPIFITHGLGGSVIDFYQVVKHIQLPHPI
;
A
#
# COMPACT_ATOMS: atom_id res chain seq x y z
N MET A 1 2.01 9.53 15.06
CA MET A 1 2.51 9.51 13.67
C MET A 1 1.53 10.12 12.65
N THR A 2 0.21 10.06 12.88
CA THR A 2 -0.81 10.57 11.94
C THR A 2 -0.67 12.05 11.57
N ASP A 3 -0.25 12.92 12.50
CA ASP A 3 -0.04 14.36 12.23
C ASP A 3 1.10 14.64 11.23
N VAL A 4 2.07 13.72 11.13
CA VAL A 4 3.18 13.80 10.16
C VAL A 4 2.74 13.25 8.80
N LEU A 5 1.99 12.14 8.80
CA LEU A 5 1.57 11.48 7.57
C LEU A 5 0.45 12.23 6.82
N THR A 6 -0.49 12.84 7.53
CA THR A 6 -1.62 13.55 6.94
C THR A 6 -1.20 14.63 5.93
N PRO A 7 -0.29 15.57 6.25
CA PRO A 7 0.13 16.59 5.29
C PRO A 7 0.89 16.00 4.09
N ILE A 8 1.65 14.91 4.27
CA ILE A 8 2.34 14.23 3.17
C ILE A 8 1.30 13.60 2.21
N TRP A 9 0.30 12.91 2.75
CA TRP A 9 -0.78 12.32 1.95
C TRP A 9 -1.56 13.37 1.17
N GLN A 10 -1.90 14.49 1.82
CA GLN A 10 -2.57 15.63 1.18
C GLN A 10 -1.72 16.21 0.04
N HIS A 11 -0.41 16.33 0.24
CA HIS A 11 0.52 16.82 -0.77
C HIS A 11 0.59 15.87 -1.97
N VAL A 12 0.87 14.59 -1.73
CA VAL A 12 1.03 13.59 -2.80
C VAL A 12 -0.27 13.37 -3.58
N LEU A 13 -1.41 13.26 -2.89
CA LEU A 13 -2.70 13.06 -3.54
C LEU A 13 -3.31 14.36 -4.12
N GLN A 14 -2.70 15.51 -3.85
CA GLN A 14 -3.21 16.83 -4.23
C GLN A 14 -4.64 17.07 -3.71
N LEU A 15 -4.90 16.65 -2.47
CA LEU A 15 -6.20 16.77 -1.80
C LEU A 15 -6.12 17.73 -0.63
N SER A 16 -7.16 18.57 -0.47
CA SER A 16 -7.25 19.53 0.64
C SER A 16 -7.57 18.86 1.98
N TYR A 17 -8.16 17.67 1.96
CA TYR A 17 -8.49 16.87 3.13
C TYR A 17 -8.36 15.39 2.81
N VAL A 18 -7.82 14.64 3.77
CA VAL A 18 -7.72 13.18 3.74
C VAL A 18 -8.06 12.69 5.14
N GLY A 19 -9.09 11.87 5.26
CA GLY A 19 -9.46 11.22 6.51
C GLY A 19 -8.43 10.16 6.90
N VAL A 20 -8.23 9.94 8.20
CA VAL A 20 -7.21 9.00 8.68
C VAL A 20 -7.48 7.53 8.29
N ASP A 21 -8.74 7.22 8.01
CA ASP A 21 -9.22 5.89 7.60
C ASP A 21 -9.53 5.80 6.10
N ASP A 22 -9.30 6.88 5.33
CA ASP A 22 -9.52 6.86 3.89
C ASP A 22 -8.46 6.00 3.21
N ASN A 23 -8.90 5.12 2.31
CA ASN A 23 -8.01 4.23 1.58
C ASN A 23 -7.26 5.00 0.48
N PHE A 24 -5.94 4.89 0.47
CA PHE A 24 -5.04 5.54 -0.51
C PHE A 24 -5.50 5.36 -1.96
N PHE A 25 -5.89 4.14 -2.32
CA PHE A 25 -6.29 3.81 -3.68
C PHE A 25 -7.68 4.29 -4.04
N ASP A 26 -8.58 4.38 -3.07
CA ASP A 26 -9.94 4.91 -3.28
C ASP A 26 -9.90 6.43 -3.47
N LEU A 27 -8.88 7.09 -2.93
CA LEU A 27 -8.56 8.51 -3.16
C LEU A 27 -7.87 8.79 -4.51
N GLY A 28 -7.66 7.77 -5.34
CA GLY A 28 -7.00 7.90 -6.64
C GLY A 28 -5.48 7.65 -6.62
N GLY A 29 -4.93 7.18 -5.50
CA GLY A 29 -3.53 6.77 -5.42
C GLY A 29 -3.18 5.61 -6.35
N ASP A 30 -1.95 5.62 -6.87
CA ASP A 30 -1.39 4.58 -7.72
C ASP A 30 0.06 4.22 -7.33
N SER A 31 0.74 3.42 -8.14
CA SER A 31 2.13 3.00 -7.88
C SER A 31 3.14 4.15 -7.88
N SER A 32 2.93 5.16 -8.72
CA SER A 32 3.82 6.32 -8.83
C SER A 32 3.66 7.20 -7.59
N LEU A 33 2.41 7.47 -7.21
CA LEU A 33 2.09 8.22 -6.00
C LEU A 33 2.52 7.47 -4.73
N ALA A 34 2.41 6.13 -4.70
CA ALA A 34 2.93 5.34 -3.60
C ALA A 34 4.46 5.45 -3.47
N LEU A 35 5.20 5.45 -4.58
CA LEU A 35 6.65 5.65 -4.54
C LEU A 35 7.01 7.04 -3.99
N GLU A 36 6.33 8.09 -4.46
CA GLU A 36 6.52 9.46 -3.98
C GLU A 36 6.20 9.60 -2.49
N LEU A 37 5.04 9.07 -2.07
CA LEU A 37 4.62 9.03 -0.67
C LEU A 37 5.70 8.43 0.24
N PHE A 38 6.25 7.29 -0.15
CA PHE A 38 7.25 6.60 0.68
C PHE A 38 8.61 7.31 0.68
N ASN A 39 8.98 7.98 -0.41
CA ASN A 39 10.17 8.84 -0.43
C ASN A 39 10.03 10.04 0.51
N GLU A 40 8.86 10.66 0.56
CA GLU A 40 8.60 11.77 1.49
C GLU A 40 8.54 11.31 2.95
N ILE A 41 7.91 10.16 3.23
CA ILE A 41 7.90 9.56 4.57
C ILE A 41 9.33 9.24 5.02
N ALA A 42 10.17 8.70 4.14
CA ALA A 42 11.57 8.41 4.45
C ALA A 42 12.34 9.68 4.81
N GLN A 43 12.12 10.78 4.09
CA GLN A 43 12.72 12.08 4.41
C GLN A 43 12.22 12.66 5.74
N ALA A 44 10.93 12.54 6.04
CA ALA A 44 10.33 13.07 7.25
C ALA A 44 10.66 12.25 8.51
N CYS A 45 10.72 10.92 8.39
CA CYS A 45 10.83 9.99 9.52
C CYS A 45 12.21 9.34 9.65
N GLY A 46 13.08 9.46 8.64
CA GLY A 46 14.38 8.78 8.61
C GLY A 46 14.28 7.26 8.49
N GLN A 47 13.14 6.74 7.99
CA GLN A 47 12.87 5.32 7.87
C GLN A 47 12.49 4.97 6.43
N GLU A 48 13.32 4.17 5.77
CA GLU A 48 12.99 3.64 4.45
C GLU A 48 12.06 2.45 4.59
N LEU A 49 10.87 2.58 4.01
CA LEU A 49 9.92 1.48 3.85
C LEU A 49 9.72 1.22 2.36
N PRO A 50 9.58 -0.06 1.94
CA PRO A 50 9.27 -0.33 0.55
C PRO A 50 7.83 0.13 0.24
N PRO A 51 7.58 0.79 -0.90
CA PRO A 51 6.24 1.31 -1.25
C PRO A 51 5.13 0.25 -1.24
N VAL A 52 5.48 -1.04 -1.36
CA VAL A 52 4.54 -2.17 -1.28
C VAL A 52 3.80 -2.21 0.07
N MET A 53 4.33 -1.57 1.12
CA MET A 53 3.67 -1.52 2.43
C MET A 53 2.33 -0.78 2.38
N ILE A 54 2.09 0.09 1.39
CA ILE A 54 0.79 0.77 1.23
C ILE A 54 -0.36 -0.22 1.03
N TYR A 55 -0.09 -1.46 0.60
CA TYR A 55 -1.12 -2.49 0.45
C TYR A 55 -1.51 -3.14 1.78
N HIS A 56 -0.55 -3.24 2.71
CA HIS A 56 -0.79 -3.77 4.05
C HIS A 56 -1.38 -2.70 4.98
N ALA A 57 -1.03 -1.44 4.74
CA ALA A 57 -1.43 -0.30 5.53
C ALA A 57 -1.96 0.82 4.61
N PRO A 58 -3.15 0.63 4.00
CA PRO A 58 -3.66 1.52 2.95
C PRO A 58 -4.32 2.79 3.50
N THR A 59 -4.22 3.08 4.79
CA THR A 59 -4.79 4.28 5.43
C THR A 59 -3.71 4.97 6.25
N ILE A 60 -3.87 6.27 6.52
CA ILE A 60 -2.96 7.01 7.40
C ILE A 60 -2.88 6.34 8.78
N ALA A 61 -4.00 5.89 9.34
CA ALA A 61 -4.05 5.24 10.65
C ALA A 61 -3.28 3.90 10.66
N SER A 62 -3.47 3.06 9.65
CA SER A 62 -2.76 1.77 9.55
C SER A 62 -1.26 1.96 9.27
N LEU A 63 -0.90 2.96 8.47
CA LEU A 63 0.51 3.26 8.15
C LEU A 63 1.23 3.91 9.35
N ALA A 64 0.54 4.76 10.11
CA ALA A 64 1.01 5.28 11.39
C ALA A 64 1.33 4.14 12.37
N ALA A 65 0.40 3.20 12.54
CA ALA A 65 0.59 2.05 13.41
C ALA A 65 1.77 1.16 12.97
N LEU A 66 1.96 1.00 11.65
CA LEU A 66 3.09 0.27 11.09
C LEU A 66 4.44 0.95 11.43
N LEU A 67 4.52 2.27 11.27
CA LEU A 67 5.74 3.06 11.52
C LEU A 67 6.09 3.18 13.01
N GLU A 68 5.10 3.10 13.91
CA GLU A 68 5.29 3.12 15.36
C GLU A 68 5.62 1.72 15.93
N GLY A 69 5.40 0.65 15.16
CA GLY A 69 5.69 -0.73 15.55
C GLY A 69 7.19 -1.08 15.46
N PRO A 70 7.63 -2.18 16.11
CA PRO A 70 9.01 -2.64 16.02
C PRO A 70 9.39 -2.99 14.57
N THR A 71 10.56 -2.51 14.14
CA THR A 71 11.17 -2.65 12.80
C THR A 71 11.56 -4.09 12.42
N GLU A 72 10.87 -5.12 12.90
CA GLU A 72 10.87 -6.41 12.21
C GLU A 72 9.83 -6.32 11.09
N LEU A 73 10.20 -5.67 9.98
CA LEU A 73 9.46 -5.76 8.72
C LEU A 73 9.54 -7.20 8.22
N ARG A 74 8.70 -8.07 8.77
CA ARG A 74 8.47 -9.41 8.24
C ARG A 74 7.54 -9.25 7.06
N PHE A 75 8.12 -9.19 5.88
CA PHE A 75 7.36 -9.30 4.65
C PHE A 75 6.73 -10.69 4.63
N PRO A 76 5.40 -10.82 4.70
CA PRO A 76 4.79 -12.11 4.47
C PRO A 76 5.12 -12.50 3.02
N PRO A 77 5.64 -13.71 2.75
CA PRO A 77 5.97 -14.14 1.40
C PRO A 77 4.74 -14.25 0.48
N LEU A 78 3.53 -14.01 1.02
CA LEU A 78 2.25 -14.05 0.35
C LEU A 78 1.43 -12.81 0.74
N VAL A 79 0.87 -12.13 -0.26
CA VAL A 79 -0.03 -10.99 -0.11
C VAL A 79 -1.33 -11.34 -0.85
N LEU A 80 -2.47 -11.26 -0.17
CA LEU A 80 -3.78 -11.43 -0.81
C LEU A 80 -4.14 -10.13 -1.54
N LEU A 81 -4.17 -10.19 -2.86
CA LEU A 81 -4.52 -9.04 -3.72
C LEU A 81 -6.02 -8.98 -3.98
N LYS A 82 -6.72 -10.13 -4.04
CA LYS A 82 -8.17 -10.19 -4.21
C LYS A 82 -8.78 -11.44 -3.55
N PRO A 83 -9.85 -11.30 -2.73
CA PRO A 83 -10.57 -12.45 -2.19
C PRO A 83 -11.36 -13.19 -3.28
N GLY A 84 -11.56 -14.50 -3.09
CA GLY A 84 -12.33 -15.35 -4.01
C GLY A 84 -13.13 -16.42 -3.27
N ALA A 85 -14.10 -17.02 -3.98
CA ALA A 85 -14.99 -18.05 -3.43
C ALA A 85 -14.45 -19.47 -3.64
N GLU A 86 -13.58 -19.66 -4.64
CA GLU A 86 -12.96 -20.96 -4.93
C GLU A 86 -11.80 -21.28 -3.99
N LYS A 87 -11.56 -22.57 -3.75
CA LYS A 87 -10.48 -23.02 -2.86
C LYS A 87 -9.09 -22.92 -3.49
N THR A 88 -8.99 -22.96 -4.81
CA THR A 88 -7.71 -22.95 -5.53
C THR A 88 -7.31 -21.49 -5.83
N PRO A 89 -6.21 -20.97 -5.26
CA PRO A 89 -5.74 -19.61 -5.52
C PRO A 89 -4.93 -19.51 -6.83
N ILE A 90 -4.85 -18.29 -7.37
CA ILE A 90 -3.94 -17.91 -8.47
C ILE A 90 -2.72 -17.25 -7.85
N PHE A 91 -1.53 -17.82 -8.06
CA PHE A 91 -0.29 -17.21 -7.61
C PHE A 91 0.31 -16.32 -8.69
N ILE A 92 0.66 -15.10 -8.32
CA ILE A 92 1.42 -14.17 -9.15
C ILE A 92 2.79 -13.97 -8.51
N THR A 93 3.85 -14.26 -9.27
CA THR A 93 5.22 -13.94 -8.84
C THR A 93 5.53 -12.49 -9.16
N HIS A 94 6.20 -11.80 -8.24
CA HIS A 94 6.63 -10.43 -8.44
C HIS A 94 7.47 -10.26 -9.73
N GLY A 95 7.38 -9.08 -10.33
CA GLY A 95 8.28 -8.70 -11.42
C GLY A 95 9.72 -8.46 -10.94
N LEU A 96 10.55 -7.88 -11.82
CA LEU A 96 11.95 -7.56 -11.53
C LEU A 96 12.13 -6.69 -10.27
N GLY A 97 11.14 -5.85 -9.94
CA GLY A 97 11.14 -4.97 -8.77
C GLY A 97 10.86 -5.64 -7.43
N GLY A 98 10.68 -6.97 -7.37
CA GLY A 98 10.47 -7.69 -6.10
C GLY A 98 9.12 -7.41 -5.42
N SER A 99 8.23 -6.68 -6.09
CA SER A 99 6.99 -6.14 -5.54
C SER A 99 5.77 -6.59 -6.34
N VAL A 100 4.60 -6.58 -5.68
CA VAL A 100 3.29 -6.91 -6.26
C VAL A 100 2.52 -5.67 -6.75
N ILE A 101 3.06 -4.47 -6.54
CA ILE A 101 2.41 -3.18 -6.85
C ILE A 101 1.87 -3.12 -8.28
N ASP A 102 2.65 -3.63 -9.24
CA ASP A 102 2.34 -3.57 -10.66
C ASP A 102 1.06 -4.33 -11.03
N PHE A 103 0.59 -5.25 -10.16
CA PHE A 103 -0.55 -6.11 -10.43
C PHE A 103 -1.88 -5.56 -9.92
N TYR A 104 -1.91 -4.50 -9.11
CA TYR A 104 -3.16 -4.08 -8.46
C TYR A 104 -4.26 -3.69 -9.46
N GLN A 105 -3.90 -2.90 -10.47
CA GLN A 105 -4.84 -2.50 -11.51
C GLN A 105 -5.30 -3.69 -12.37
N VAL A 106 -4.40 -4.64 -12.63
CA VAL A 106 -4.74 -5.86 -13.38
C VAL A 106 -5.72 -6.71 -12.57
N VAL A 107 -5.41 -6.95 -11.29
CA VAL A 107 -6.21 -7.79 -10.38
C VAL A 107 -7.64 -7.28 -10.24
N LYS A 108 -7.84 -5.95 -10.18
CA LYS A 108 -9.19 -5.33 -10.16
C LYS A 108 -10.06 -5.73 -11.35
N HIS A 109 -9.46 -6.05 -12.50
CA HIS A 109 -10.18 -6.39 -13.72
C HIS A 109 -10.25 -7.91 -13.99
N ILE A 110 -9.62 -8.75 -13.17
CA ILE A 110 -9.71 -10.21 -13.31
C ILE A 110 -11.07 -10.70 -12.79
N GLN A 111 -11.91 -11.24 -13.69
CA GLN A 111 -13.25 -11.75 -13.37
C GLN A 111 -13.27 -13.26 -13.04
N LEU A 112 -12.23 -13.74 -12.38
CA LEU A 112 -12.14 -15.12 -11.92
C LEU A 112 -12.64 -15.25 -10.46
N PRO A 113 -13.29 -16.37 -10.10
CA PRO A 113 -13.79 -16.63 -8.75
C PRO A 113 -12.71 -17.11 -7.79
N HIS A 114 -11.46 -17.22 -8.25
CA HIS A 114 -10.30 -17.65 -7.48
C HIS A 114 -9.72 -16.50 -6.65
N PRO A 115 -9.28 -16.75 -5.40
CA PRO A 115 -8.42 -15.83 -4.68
C PRO A 115 -7.14 -15.57 -5.48
N ILE A 116 -6.64 -14.34 -5.41
CA ILE A 116 -5.37 -13.93 -6.04
C ILE A 116 -4.47 -13.39 -4.95
#